data_AF-A0A7W1KBW7-F1
#
_entry.id   AF-A0A7W1KBW7-F1
#
_cell.length_a   1.000
_cell.length_b   1.000
_cell.length_c   1.000
_cell.angle_alpha   90.00
_cell.angle_beta   90.00
_cell.angle_gamma   90.00
#
_symmetry.space_group_name_H-M   'P 1'
#
loop_
_entity.id
_entity.type
_entity.pdbx_description
1 polymer ?
#
loop_
_entity_poly.entity_id
_entity_poly.type
_entity_poly.pdbx_seq_one_letter_code
_entity_poly.pdbx_strand_id
1 'polypeptide(L)'
;MPTISDELAAEHHVLTHDCGLIDRSERGKLALTGADAKSFLAGQVTNDIIGLAGGSGCYAAFLTHKGKMLGDLRVLAVDEPAAELVLDTERATLQALFDMIRRFKIGYDVELHKRTVQCGLLSLIGPRARAIAAADDLTETEHA
;
A
#
# COMPACT_ATOMS: atom_id res chain seq x y z
N MET A 1 -3.92 -33.68 17.09
CA MET A 1 -4.15 -32.27 16.75
C MET A 1 -2.78 -31.66 16.58
N PRO A 2 -2.43 -31.13 15.40
CA PRO A 2 -1.15 -30.45 15.20
C PRO A 2 -1.02 -29.30 16.20
N THR A 3 0.21 -29.02 16.64
CA THR A 3 0.48 -27.88 17.51
C THR A 3 0.61 -26.62 16.66
N ILE A 4 0.41 -25.43 17.27
CA ILE A 4 0.64 -24.14 16.59
C ILE A 4 2.05 -24.08 15.98
N SER A 5 3.05 -24.69 16.63
CA SER A 5 4.42 -24.73 16.11
C SER A 5 4.55 -25.59 14.84
N ASP A 6 3.81 -26.70 14.76
CA ASP A 6 3.82 -27.58 13.58
C ASP A 6 3.13 -26.88 12.40
N GLU A 7 2.04 -26.17 12.66
CA GLU A 7 1.30 -25.39 11.66
C GLU A 7 2.16 -24.24 11.12
N LEU A 8 2.81 -23.46 11.98
CA LEU A 8 3.71 -22.38 11.57
C LEU A 8 4.91 -22.90 10.77
N ALA A 9 5.47 -24.06 11.15
CA ALA A 9 6.57 -24.67 10.40
C ALA A 9 6.12 -25.09 8.99
N ALA A 10 4.91 -25.66 8.86
CA ALA A 10 4.34 -26.03 7.57
C ALA A 10 4.04 -24.80 6.69
N GLU A 11 3.44 -23.74 7.26
CA GLU A 11 3.20 -22.48 6.56
C GLU A 11 4.51 -21.83 6.09
N HIS A 12 5.51 -21.75 6.97
CA HIS A 12 6.83 -21.24 6.61
C HIS A 12 7.48 -22.06 5.50
N HIS A 13 7.36 -23.39 5.54
CA HIS A 13 7.86 -24.25 4.47
C HIS A 13 7.18 -23.93 3.12
N VAL A 14 5.86 -23.76 3.10
CA VAL A 14 5.12 -23.35 1.88
C VAL A 14 5.61 -21.99 1.37
N LEU A 15 5.76 -20.99 2.24
CA LEU A 15 6.20 -19.66 1.86
C LEU A 15 7.65 -19.62 1.37
N THR A 16 8.50 -20.55 1.79
CA THR A 16 9.92 -20.59 1.42
C THR A 16 10.25 -21.52 0.26
N HIS A 17 9.43 -22.54 0.01
CA HIS A 17 9.70 -23.57 -1.01
C HIS A 17 8.60 -23.67 -2.09
N ASP A 18 7.42 -23.08 -1.88
CA ASP A 18 6.30 -23.12 -2.82
C ASP A 18 5.66 -21.73 -2.97
N CYS A 19 4.33 -21.62 -2.88
CA CYS A 19 3.59 -20.37 -2.91
C CYS A 19 2.41 -20.43 -1.94
N GLY A 20 2.37 -19.50 -0.99
CA GLY A 20 1.23 -19.26 -0.11
C GLY A 20 0.36 -18.11 -0.62
N LEU A 21 -0.95 -18.22 -0.43
CA LEU A 21 -1.92 -17.16 -0.65
C LEU A 21 -2.32 -16.57 0.70
N ILE A 22 -2.21 -15.25 0.85
CA ILE A 22 -2.63 -14.53 2.04
C ILE A 22 -3.68 -13.50 1.64
N ASP A 23 -4.86 -13.56 2.26
CA ASP A 23 -5.85 -12.49 2.16
C ASP A 23 -5.45 -11.32 3.08
N ARG A 24 -5.17 -10.17 2.48
CA ARG A 24 -4.85 -8.90 3.14
C ARG A 24 -5.88 -7.83 2.81
N SER A 25 -7.09 -8.22 2.41
CA SER A 25 -8.19 -7.30 2.10
C SER A 25 -8.53 -6.40 3.28
N GLU A 26 -8.19 -6.82 4.49
CA GLU A 26 -8.36 -6.05 5.72
C GLU A 26 -7.44 -4.83 5.86
N ARG A 27 -6.35 -4.72 5.09
CA ARG A 27 -5.48 -3.54 5.09
C ARG A 27 -6.24 -2.29 4.67
N GLY A 28 -5.89 -1.17 5.28
CA GLY A 28 -6.52 0.10 4.99
C GLY A 28 -6.13 0.62 3.61
N LYS A 29 -7.13 0.92 2.79
CA LYS A 29 -6.96 1.50 1.47
C LYS A 29 -7.70 2.84 1.38
N LEU A 30 -6.97 3.91 1.11
CA LEU A 30 -7.47 5.23 0.76
C LEU A 30 -7.01 5.57 -0.65
N ALA A 31 -7.58 6.63 -1.23
CA ALA A 31 -7.04 7.16 -2.45
C ALA A 31 -7.21 8.68 -2.58
N LEU A 32 -6.29 9.30 -3.31
CA LEU A 32 -6.28 10.74 -3.57
C LEU A 32 -6.41 11.02 -5.06
N THR A 33 -7.27 11.96 -5.41
CA THR A 33 -7.44 12.48 -6.77
C THR A 33 -7.43 14.01 -6.74
N GLY A 34 -7.18 14.66 -7.88
CA GLY A 34 -7.14 16.12 -8.00
C GLY A 34 -5.76 16.62 -8.43
N ALA A 35 -5.70 17.86 -8.95
CA ALA A 35 -4.47 18.39 -9.55
C ALA A 35 -3.30 18.49 -8.55
N ASP A 36 -3.62 18.66 -7.27
CA ASP A 36 -2.62 18.82 -6.21
C ASP A 36 -2.32 17.53 -5.43
N ALA A 37 -2.83 16.36 -5.84
CA ALA A 37 -2.71 15.13 -5.04
C ALA A 37 -1.25 14.75 -4.72
N LYS A 38 -0.36 14.81 -5.73
CA LYS A 38 1.08 14.51 -5.54
C LYS A 38 1.78 15.57 -4.70
N SER A 39 1.55 16.85 -4.97
CA SER A 39 2.19 17.97 -4.25
C SER A 39 1.75 18.01 -2.77
N PHE A 40 0.46 17.82 -2.53
CA PHE A 40 -0.08 17.68 -1.18
C PHE A 40 0.57 16.50 -0.44
N LEU A 41 0.54 15.29 -1.02
CA LEU A 41 1.02 14.08 -0.34
C LEU A 41 2.53 14.12 -0.10
N ALA A 42 3.31 14.68 -1.03
CA ALA A 42 4.76 14.87 -0.87
C ALA A 42 5.11 15.68 0.40
N GLY A 43 4.24 16.61 0.81
CA GLY A 43 4.41 17.36 2.07
C GLY A 43 4.01 16.60 3.34
N GLN A 44 3.38 15.42 3.21
CA GLN A 44 2.86 14.65 4.34
C GLN A 44 3.65 13.37 4.64
N VAL A 45 4.44 12.88 3.68
CA VAL A 45 5.13 11.59 3.77
C VAL A 45 6.64 11.74 3.56
N THR A 46 7.41 10.72 3.93
CA THR A 46 8.88 10.79 3.96
C THR A 46 9.58 10.52 2.62
N ASN A 47 8.86 10.09 1.58
CA ASN A 47 9.45 9.70 0.29
C ASN A 47 8.97 10.60 -0.84
N ASP A 48 9.67 10.60 -1.97
CA ASP A 48 9.35 11.43 -3.13
C ASP A 48 8.12 10.91 -3.86
N ILE A 49 7.04 11.71 -3.81
CA ILE A 49 5.78 11.43 -4.50
C ILE A 49 5.68 12.20 -5.82
N ILE A 50 6.43 13.29 -5.98
CA ILE A 50 6.36 14.13 -7.18
C ILE A 50 6.88 13.36 -8.39
N GLY A 51 7.99 12.63 -8.22
CA GLY A 51 8.62 11.83 -9.26
C GLY A 51 7.90 10.53 -9.63
N LEU A 52 6.79 10.20 -8.94
CA LEU A 52 6.13 8.91 -9.12
C LEU A 52 5.44 8.83 -10.48
N ALA A 53 5.81 7.85 -11.30
CA ALA A 53 5.21 7.60 -12.60
C ALA A 53 3.94 6.73 -12.45
N GLY A 54 3.02 6.83 -13.41
CA GLY A 54 1.89 5.91 -13.45
C GLY A 54 2.34 4.46 -13.57
N GLY A 55 1.70 3.58 -12.82
CA GLY A 55 2.05 2.16 -12.73
C GLY A 55 3.14 1.85 -11.72
N SER A 56 3.82 2.84 -11.15
CA SER A 56 4.83 2.64 -10.11
C SER A 56 4.35 3.07 -8.72
N GLY A 57 5.18 2.80 -7.71
CA GLY A 57 4.86 3.12 -6.34
C GLY A 57 6.08 3.45 -5.48
N CYS A 58 5.84 3.73 -4.21
CA CYS A 58 6.92 3.84 -3.25
C CYS A 58 6.44 3.50 -1.85
N TYR A 59 7.36 3.01 -1.03
CA TYR A 59 7.16 2.89 0.41
C TYR A 59 7.50 4.21 1.11
N ALA A 60 6.63 4.66 2.02
CA ALA A 60 6.84 5.88 2.77
C ALA A 60 6.32 5.75 4.21
N ALA A 61 6.78 6.63 5.09
CA ALA A 61 6.19 6.85 6.40
C ALA A 61 5.39 8.16 6.42
N PHE A 62 4.36 8.22 7.25
CA PHE A 62 3.65 9.48 7.54
C PHE A 62 3.82 9.81 9.02
N LEU A 63 4.09 11.09 9.28
CA LEU A 63 4.58 11.55 10.57
C LEU A 63 3.65 12.60 11.15
N THR A 64 3.77 12.83 12.45
CA THR A 64 3.27 14.05 13.07
C THR A 64 4.11 15.25 12.62
N HIS A 65 3.57 16.46 12.79
CA HIS A 65 4.31 17.72 12.62
C HIS A 65 5.60 17.84 13.47
N LYS A 66 5.79 16.97 14.48
CA LYS A 66 7.01 16.89 15.31
C LYS A 66 7.95 15.76 14.88
N GLY A 67 7.69 15.12 13.74
CA GLY A 67 8.52 14.03 13.20
C GLY A 67 8.29 12.65 13.83
N LYS A 68 7.37 12.51 14.80
CA LYS A 68 7.02 11.17 15.34
C LYS A 68 6.26 10.36 14.28
N MET A 69 6.68 9.12 14.05
CA MET A 69 6.00 8.19 13.14
C MET A 69 4.59 7.85 13.64
N LEU A 70 3.62 7.99 12.73
CA LEU A 70 2.23 7.56 12.95
C LEU A 70 1.97 6.21 12.29
N GLY A 71 2.64 5.94 11.18
CA GLY A 71 2.60 4.68 10.46
C GLY A 71 3.34 4.79 9.13
N ASP A 72 3.23 3.73 8.35
CA ASP A 72 3.78 3.60 7.01
C ASP A 72 2.70 3.25 5.99
N LEU A 73 3.04 3.46 4.73
CA LEU A 73 2.16 3.17 3.62
C LEU A 73 2.94 2.86 2.35
N ARG A 74 2.28 2.13 1.46
CA ARG A 74 2.63 2.08 0.04
C ARG A 74 1.77 3.11 -0.68
N VAL A 75 2.41 3.96 -1.46
CA VAL A 75 1.75 4.89 -2.38
C VAL A 75 1.89 4.29 -3.78
N LEU A 76 0.78 4.08 -4.48
CA LEU A 76 0.75 3.55 -5.83
C LEU A 76 0.12 4.60 -6.74
N ALA A 77 0.80 4.99 -7.81
CA ALA A 77 0.24 5.87 -8.83
C ALA A 77 -0.48 5.04 -9.88
N VAL A 78 -1.78 5.25 -10.01
CA VAL A 78 -2.65 4.54 -10.95
C VAL A 78 -3.18 5.55 -11.96
N ASP A 79 -2.88 5.36 -13.24
CA ASP A 79 -3.26 6.32 -14.29
C ASP A 79 -4.62 6.01 -14.94
N GLU A 80 -5.10 4.76 -14.84
CA GLU A 80 -6.34 4.30 -15.48
C GLU A 80 -7.36 3.79 -14.44
N PRO A 81 -8.65 4.15 -14.54
CA PRO A 81 -9.28 4.99 -15.58
C PRO A 81 -9.09 6.51 -15.36
N ALA A 82 -8.51 6.92 -14.24
CA ALA A 82 -8.13 8.31 -13.97
C ALA A 82 -6.94 8.33 -13.01
N ALA A 83 -6.11 9.39 -13.10
CA ALA A 83 -4.96 9.58 -12.23
C ALA A 83 -5.36 9.62 -10.74
N GLU A 84 -4.93 8.61 -10.00
CA GLU A 84 -5.23 8.40 -8.59
C GLU A 84 -3.97 7.93 -7.86
N LEU A 85 -3.75 8.44 -6.64
CA LEU A 85 -2.76 7.89 -5.72
C LEU A 85 -3.47 6.95 -4.75
N VAL A 86 -3.26 5.64 -4.89
CA VAL A 86 -3.78 4.65 -3.95
C VAL A 86 -2.82 4.51 -2.78
N LEU A 87 -3.36 4.57 -1.56
CA LEU A 87 -2.62 4.51 -0.31
C LEU A 87 -2.98 3.21 0.42
N ASP A 88 -2.06 2.26 0.47
CA ASP A 88 -2.20 1.01 1.24
C ASP A 88 -1.41 1.10 2.55
N THR A 89 -2.09 0.95 3.68
CA THR A 89 -1.53 1.06 5.03
C THR A 89 -2.09 -0.03 5.95
N GLU A 90 -1.45 -0.25 7.09
CA GLU A 90 -1.98 -1.17 8.10
C GLU A 90 -3.37 -0.72 8.59
N ARG A 91 -4.23 -1.70 8.93
CA ARG A 91 -5.57 -1.40 9.45
C ARG A 91 -5.52 -0.48 10.68
N ALA A 92 -4.53 -0.69 11.55
CA ALA A 92 -4.35 0.07 12.78
C ALA A 92 -4.01 1.55 12.52
N THR A 93 -3.39 1.88 11.38
CA THR A 93 -2.90 3.21 11.04
C THR A 93 -3.82 3.96 10.07
N LEU A 94 -4.78 3.27 9.45
CA LEU A 94 -5.75 3.83 8.50
C LEU A 94 -6.47 5.08 9.02
N GLN A 95 -6.97 5.04 10.26
CA GLN A 95 -7.73 6.17 10.81
C GLN A 95 -6.84 7.40 11.00
N ALA A 96 -5.61 7.21 11.49
CA ALA A 96 -4.65 8.30 11.65
C ALA A 96 -4.26 8.93 10.30
N LEU A 97 -4.07 8.09 9.27
CA LEU A 97 -3.81 8.55 7.90
C LEU A 97 -4.99 9.36 7.34
N PHE A 98 -6.21 8.84 7.48
CA PHE A 98 -7.43 9.52 7.04
C PHE A 98 -7.60 10.89 7.70
N ASP A 99 -7.44 10.96 9.03
CA ASP A 99 -7.61 12.20 9.78
C ASP A 99 -6.52 13.23 9.46
N MET A 100 -5.28 12.78 9.27
CA MET A 100 -4.17 13.62 8.83
C MET A 100 -4.48 14.25 7.46
N ILE A 101 -4.84 13.43 6.47
CA ILE A 101 -5.12 13.93 5.12
C ILE A 101 -6.31 14.89 5.14
N ARG A 102 -7.41 14.48 5.79
CA ARG A 102 -8.62 15.31 5.88
C ARG A 102 -8.36 16.67 6.53
N ARG A 103 -7.49 16.70 7.53
CA ARG A 103 -7.13 17.94 8.24
C ARG A 103 -6.28 18.88 7.39
N PHE A 104 -5.29 18.34 6.67
CA PHE A 104 -4.29 19.14 5.97
C PHE A 104 -4.62 19.43 4.51
N LYS A 105 -5.60 18.75 3.91
CA LYS A 105 -5.98 18.97 2.49
C LYS A 105 -6.61 20.34 2.21
N ILE A 106 -6.92 21.14 3.24
CA ILE A 106 -7.56 22.45 3.09
C ILE A 106 -6.66 23.36 2.23
N GLY A 107 -7.21 23.91 1.15
CA GLY A 107 -6.48 24.79 0.24
C GLY A 107 -5.77 24.07 -0.91
N TYR A 108 -5.87 22.75 -1.01
CA TYR A 108 -5.40 21.96 -2.15
C TYR A 108 -6.58 21.42 -2.96
N ASP A 109 -6.42 21.31 -4.28
CA ASP A 109 -7.32 20.55 -5.14
C ASP A 109 -7.09 19.04 -4.96
N VAL A 110 -7.61 18.50 -3.85
CA VAL A 110 -7.50 17.09 -3.46
C VAL A 110 -8.81 16.53 -2.90
N GLU A 111 -9.26 15.46 -3.52
CA GLU A 111 -10.33 14.62 -3.01
C GLU A 111 -9.81 13.33 -2.38
N LEU A 112 -10.40 12.97 -1.25
CA LEU A 112 -10.01 11.81 -0.45
C LEU A 112 -11.11 10.75 -0.51
N HIS A 113 -10.76 9.57 -1.00
CA HIS A 113 -11.67 8.45 -1.19
C HIS A 113 -11.34 7.29 -0.24
N LYS A 114 -12.37 6.60 0.24
CA LYS A 114 -12.22 5.35 0.99
C LYS A 114 -12.31 4.18 0.02
N ARG A 115 -11.24 3.39 -0.09
CA ARG A 115 -11.15 2.24 -1.02
C ARG A 115 -11.16 0.88 -0.34
N THR A 116 -11.04 0.83 1.00
CA THR A 116 -10.85 -0.42 1.76
C THR A 116 -11.89 -1.50 1.44
N VAL A 117 -13.17 -1.16 1.37
CA VAL A 117 -14.25 -2.13 1.07
C VAL A 117 -14.50 -2.32 -0.42
N GLN A 118 -13.89 -1.50 -1.28
CA GLN A 118 -14.07 -1.52 -2.73
C GLN A 118 -13.01 -2.39 -3.42
N CYS A 119 -11.89 -2.67 -2.74
CA CYS A 119 -10.77 -3.41 -3.29
C CYS A 119 -10.34 -4.52 -2.35
N GLY A 120 -10.33 -5.76 -2.84
CA GLY A 120 -9.63 -6.85 -2.17
C GLY A 120 -8.11 -6.72 -2.35
N LEU A 121 -7.33 -7.33 -1.46
CA LEU A 121 -5.88 -7.40 -1.61
C LEU A 121 -5.43 -8.80 -1.26
N LEU A 122 -4.93 -9.52 -2.26
CA LEU A 122 -4.38 -10.87 -2.10
C LEU A 122 -2.88 -10.81 -2.32
N SER A 123 -2.13 -11.50 -1.48
CA SER A 123 -0.67 -11.65 -1.61
C SER A 123 -0.33 -13.08 -1.95
N LEU A 124 0.37 -13.29 -3.06
CA LEU A 124 1.04 -14.54 -3.39
C LEU A 124 2.49 -14.41 -2.95
N ILE A 125 2.94 -15.31 -2.07
CA ILE A 125 4.25 -15.23 -1.43
C ILE A 125 4.98 -16.56 -1.57
N GLY A 126 6.20 -16.50 -2.08
CA GLY A 126 7.11 -17.64 -2.19
C GLY A 126 7.76 -17.74 -3.57
N PRO A 127 8.75 -18.63 -3.73
CA PRO A 127 9.52 -18.76 -4.96
C PRO A 127 8.66 -19.11 -6.19
N ARG A 128 7.49 -19.74 -6.01
CA ARG A 128 6.59 -20.09 -7.12
C ARG A 128 5.52 -19.04 -7.41
N ALA A 129 5.49 -17.93 -6.66
CA ALA A 129 4.43 -16.91 -6.77
C ALA A 129 4.36 -16.27 -8.16
N ARG A 130 5.50 -15.88 -8.75
CA ARG A 130 5.55 -15.25 -10.09
C ARG A 130 5.00 -16.17 -11.18
N ALA A 131 5.46 -17.43 -11.20
CA ALA A 131 4.99 -18.43 -12.15
C ALA A 131 3.49 -18.71 -12.01
N ILE A 132 2.96 -18.77 -10.78
CA ILE A 132 1.53 -18.97 -10.53
C ILE A 132 0.70 -17.75 -10.95
N ALA A 133 1.22 -16.54 -10.70
CA ALA A 133 0.58 -15.29 -11.08
C ALA A 133 0.72 -14.96 -12.58
N ALA A 134 1.51 -15.73 -13.32
CA ALA A 134 1.95 -15.41 -14.68
C ALA A 134 2.56 -13.99 -14.79
N ALA A 135 3.37 -13.61 -13.79
CA ALA A 135 3.89 -12.27 -13.58
C ALA A 135 5.43 -12.22 -13.72
N ASP A 136 5.96 -12.98 -14.68
CA ASP A 136 7.39 -13.08 -14.96
C ASP A 136 7.96 -11.79 -15.59
N ASP A 137 7.08 -10.93 -16.10
CA ASP A 137 7.37 -9.62 -16.67
C ASP A 137 7.48 -8.50 -15.62
N LEU A 138 6.98 -8.71 -14.41
CA LEU A 138 7.10 -7.73 -13.32
C LEU A 138 8.56 -7.61 -12.86
N THR A 139 9.00 -6.41 -12.52
CA THR A 139 10.34 -6.16 -11.99
C THR A 139 10.55 -6.83 -10.62
N GLU A 140 11.81 -7.17 -10.29
CA GLU A 140 12.17 -7.68 -8.95
C GLU A 140 12.04 -6.60 -7.86
N THR A 141 12.24 -5.35 -8.23
CA THR A 141 12.14 -4.20 -7.34
C THR A 141 10.68 -3.98 -6.93
N GLU A 142 10.43 -3.98 -5.62
CA GLU A 142 9.12 -3.65 -5.05
C GLU A 142 8.76 -2.19 -5.40
N HIS A 143 7.61 -1.98 -6.04
CA HIS A 143 7.08 -0.67 -6.43
C HIS A 143 7.86 0.11 -7.51
N ALA A 144 8.73 -0.54 -8.29
CA ALA A 144 9.42 0.12 -9.41
C ALA A 144 8.49 0.61 -10.53
#